data_AF-A0A6J7NQS1-F1
#
_entry.id   AF-A0A6J7NQS1-F1
#
_cell.length_a   1.000
_cell.length_b   1.000
_cell.length_c   1.000
_cell.angle_alpha   90.00
_cell.angle_beta   90.00
_cell.angle_gamma   90.00
#
_symmetry.space_group_name_H-M   'P 1'
#
loop_
_entity.id
_entity.type
_entity.pdbx_description
1 polymer ?
#
loop_
_entity_poly.entity_id
_entity_poly.type
_entity_poly.pdbx_seq_one_letter_code
_entity_poly.pdbx_strand_id
1 'polypeptide(L)'
;MVTSAIASALRSMAKVSGTNRGSKSFELAGQLGMAPWQIDKARRQLTHWSPRGLSDAVSAIALADAEVKGAASDPIYALEKAVKRITTARSMR
;
A
#
# COMPACT_ATOMS: atom_id res chain seq x y z
N MET A 1 -5.16 -1.87 14.27
CA MET A 1 -5.23 -3.28 13.81
C MET A 1 -4.16 -3.51 12.74
N VAL A 2 -3.81 -4.74 12.40
CA VAL A 2 -2.76 -5.03 11.39
C VAL A 2 -3.19 -4.54 10.00
N THR A 3 -4.47 -4.66 9.65
CA THR A 3 -5.04 -4.20 8.36
C THR A 3 -4.80 -2.71 8.10
N SER A 4 -5.04 -1.87 9.11
CA SER A 4 -4.86 -0.41 9.00
C SER A 4 -3.41 -0.02 8.76
N ALA A 5 -2.46 -0.75 9.36
CA ALA A 5 -1.03 -0.50 9.15
C ALA A 5 -0.61 -0.86 7.72
N ILE A 6 -1.05 -2.01 7.20
CA ILE A 6 -0.78 -2.44 5.82
C ILE A 6 -1.41 -1.45 4.83
N ALA A 7 -2.65 -1.05 5.06
CA ALA A 7 -3.34 -0.08 4.22
C ALA A 7 -2.64 1.29 4.21
N SER A 8 -2.13 1.76 5.35
CA SER A 8 -1.35 2.99 5.44
C SER A 8 -0.05 2.93 4.64
N ALA A 9 0.67 1.79 4.71
CA ALA A 9 1.88 1.57 3.93
C ALA A 9 1.59 1.55 2.41
N LEU A 10 0.56 0.83 1.97
CA LEU A 10 0.15 0.78 0.56
C LEU A 10 -0.28 2.16 0.03
N ARG A 11 -1.04 2.94 0.81
CA ARG A 11 -1.42 4.32 0.43
C ARG A 11 -0.21 5.24 0.33
N SER A 12 0.77 5.10 1.22
CA SER A 12 2.01 5.88 1.17
C SER A 12 2.78 5.59 -0.13
N MET A 13 2.86 4.32 -0.53
CA MET A 13 3.44 3.94 -1.83
C MET A 13 2.61 4.50 -3.00
N ALA A 14 1.28 4.41 -2.94
CA ALA A 14 0.41 4.93 -3.99
C ALA A 14 0.57 6.45 -4.18
N LYS A 15 0.61 7.23 -3.09
CA LYS A 15 0.89 8.68 -3.13
C LYS A 15 2.19 9.00 -3.84
N VAL A 16 3.27 8.28 -3.50
CA VAL A 16 4.60 8.49 -4.09
C VAL A 16 4.64 8.02 -5.55
N SER A 17 3.89 6.98 -5.92
CA SER A 17 3.86 6.42 -7.28
C SER A 17 3.36 7.42 -8.35
N GLY A 18 2.50 8.36 -7.95
CA GLY A 18 1.98 9.41 -8.82
C GLY A 18 2.88 10.64 -8.97
N THR A 19 4.05 10.65 -8.32
CA THR A 19 4.99 11.79 -8.37
C THR A 19 6.08 11.59 -9.42
N ASN A 20 6.73 12.68 -9.82
CA ASN A 20 7.93 12.61 -10.64
C ASN A 20 9.05 11.89 -9.88
N ARG A 21 9.58 10.81 -10.46
CA ARG A 21 10.66 10.00 -9.87
C ARG A 21 11.96 10.79 -9.68
N GLY A 22 12.21 11.84 -10.47
CA GLY A 22 13.41 12.67 -10.40
C GLY A 22 13.40 13.76 -9.33
N SER A 23 12.23 14.09 -8.76
CA SER A 23 12.11 15.15 -7.75
C SER A 23 12.77 14.75 -6.43
N LYS A 24 13.35 15.71 -5.70
CA LYS A 24 13.97 15.42 -4.40
C LYS A 24 12.89 15.17 -3.34
N SER A 25 13.17 14.27 -2.40
CA SER A 25 12.21 13.91 -1.34
C SER A 25 11.84 15.10 -0.44
N PHE A 26 12.73 16.08 -0.29
CA PHE A 26 12.46 17.31 0.44
C PHE A 26 11.43 18.22 -0.26
N GLU A 27 11.48 18.29 -1.59
CA GLU A 27 10.52 19.08 -2.40
C GLU A 27 9.12 18.45 -2.35
N LEU A 28 9.06 17.11 -2.35
CA LEU A 28 7.81 16.37 -2.28
C LEU A 28 7.21 16.31 -0.86
N ALA A 29 8.00 16.58 0.18
CA ALA A 29 7.56 16.44 1.58
C ALA A 29 6.33 17.31 1.88
N GLY A 30 6.37 18.59 1.47
CA GLY A 30 5.26 19.52 1.64
C GLY A 30 4.04 19.13 0.81
N GLN A 31 4.25 18.69 -0.44
CA GLN A 31 3.17 18.31 -1.36
C GLN A 31 2.44 17.03 -0.91
N LEU A 32 3.18 16.05 -0.40
CA LEU A 32 2.62 14.75 0.00
C LEU A 32 2.19 14.70 1.47
N GLY A 33 2.60 15.69 2.27
CA GLY A 33 2.44 15.68 3.73
C GLY A 33 3.20 14.52 4.38
N MET A 34 4.38 14.18 3.86
CA MET A 34 5.18 13.03 4.28
C MET A 34 6.60 13.51 4.62
N ALA A 35 7.22 12.94 5.66
CA ALA A 35 8.62 13.21 5.93
C ALA A 35 9.52 12.68 4.79
N PRO A 36 10.64 13.32 4.45
CA PRO A 36 11.51 12.88 3.35
C PRO A 36 11.91 11.40 3.42
N TRP A 37 12.24 10.90 4.62
CA TRP A 37 12.60 9.49 4.82
C TRP A 37 11.45 8.52 4.50
N GLN A 38 10.19 8.93 4.69
CA GLN A 38 9.02 8.11 4.34
C GLN A 38 8.85 8.02 2.82
N ILE A 39 9.14 9.12 2.11
CA ILE A 39 9.12 9.16 0.65
C ILE A 39 10.22 8.25 0.10
N ASP A 40 11.43 8.34 0.63
CA ASP A 40 12.56 7.47 0.21
C ASP A 40 12.27 5.99 0.50
N LYS A 41 11.66 5.68 1.65
CA LYS A 41 11.19 4.33 1.98
C LYS A 41 10.17 3.83 0.97
N ALA A 42 9.15 4.63 0.66
CA ALA A 42 8.10 4.28 -0.30
C ALA A 42 8.67 4.10 -1.72
N ARG A 43 9.57 4.97 -2.18
CA ARG A 43 10.28 4.85 -3.47
C ARG A 43 11.04 3.53 -3.57
N ARG A 44 11.79 3.16 -2.53
CA ARG A 44 12.51 1.87 -2.49
C ARG A 44 11.55 0.69 -2.60
N GLN A 45 10.41 0.74 -1.92
CA GLN A 45 9.42 -0.34 -2.01
C GLN A 45 8.78 -0.42 -3.40
N LEU A 46 8.45 0.72 -4.02
CA LEU A 46 7.83 0.83 -5.35
C LEU A 46 8.64 0.17 -6.48
N THR A 47 9.96 0.01 -6.32
CA THR A 47 10.81 -0.67 -7.32
C THR A 47 10.34 -2.09 -7.68
N HIS A 48 9.56 -2.72 -6.81
CA HIS A 48 9.02 -4.07 -7.00
C HIS A 48 7.51 -4.10 -7.28
N TRP A 49 6.90 -2.97 -7.63
CA TRP A 49 5.46 -2.85 -7.86
C TRP A 49 5.14 -2.31 -9.25
N SER A 50 4.19 -2.94 -9.94
CA SER A 50 3.51 -2.34 -11.09
C SER A 50 2.35 -1.46 -10.60
N PRO A 51 1.91 -0.44 -11.38
CA PRO A 51 0.75 0.36 -11.02
C PRO A 51 -0.52 -0.48 -10.80
N ARG A 52 -0.73 -1.49 -11.66
CA ARG A 52 -1.85 -2.42 -11.56
C ARG A 52 -1.76 -3.26 -10.28
N GLY A 53 -0.61 -3.87 -10.01
CA GLY A 53 -0.39 -4.67 -8.81
C GLY A 53 -0.59 -3.85 -7.54
N LEU A 54 -0.14 -2.59 -7.51
CA LEU A 54 -0.35 -1.71 -6.37
C LEU A 54 -1.84 -1.40 -6.16
N SER A 55 -2.59 -1.12 -7.22
CA SER A 55 -4.04 -0.91 -7.13
C SER A 55 -4.77 -2.15 -6.62
N ASP A 56 -4.40 -3.33 -7.12
CA ASP A 56 -5.00 -4.60 -6.68
C ASP A 56 -4.72 -4.87 -5.19
N ALA A 57 -3.51 -4.58 -4.73
CA ALA A 57 -3.14 -4.72 -3.32
C ALA A 57 -3.90 -3.75 -2.41
N VAL A 58 -4.11 -2.49 -2.85
CA VAL A 58 -4.90 -1.49 -2.11
C VAL A 58 -6.36 -1.96 -1.98
N SER A 59 -6.96 -2.45 -3.08
CA SER A 59 -8.33 -2.98 -3.05
C SER A 59 -8.44 -4.22 -2.16
N ALA A 60 -7.45 -5.12 -2.20
CA ALA A 60 -7.44 -6.33 -1.37
C ALA A 60 -7.43 -6.02 0.14
N ILE A 61 -6.59 -5.07 0.59
CA ILE A 61 -6.54 -4.72 2.01
C ILE A 61 -7.76 -3.91 2.45
N ALA A 62 -8.34 -3.11 1.56
CA ALA A 62 -9.57 -2.37 1.85
C ALA A 62 -10.75 -3.31 2.06
N LEU A 63 -10.87 -4.35 1.23
CA LEU A 63 -11.87 -5.40 1.41
C LEU A 63 -11.69 -6.11 2.76
N ALA A 64 -10.46 -6.49 3.10
CA ALA A 64 -10.17 -7.15 4.36
C ALA A 64 -10.48 -6.27 5.59
N ASP A 65 -10.19 -4.96 5.51
CA ASP A 65 -10.54 -4.02 6.58
C ASP A 65 -12.06 -3.91 6.77
N ALA A 66 -12.83 -3.93 5.67
CA ALA A 66 -14.29 -3.98 5.72
C ALA A 66 -14.81 -5.31 6.29
N GLU A 67 -14.25 -6.45 5.88
CA GLU A 67 -14.59 -7.77 6.40
C GLU A 67 -14.34 -7.85 7.92
N VAL A 68 -13.17 -7.40 8.38
CA VAL A 68 -12.77 -7.39 9.80
C VAL A 68 -13.63 -6.46 10.66
N LYS A 69 -14.10 -5.33 10.10
CA LYS A 69 -14.95 -4.37 10.81
C LYS A 69 -16.46 -4.70 10.74
N GLY A 70 -16.88 -5.42 9.71
CA GLY A 70 -18.28 -5.47 9.29
C GLY A 70 -18.99 -6.80 9.54
N ALA A 71 -18.36 -7.97 9.28
CA ALA A 71 -19.11 -9.23 9.28
C ALA A 71 -18.27 -10.52 9.07
N ALA A 72 -16.94 -10.49 9.11
CA ALA A 72 -16.17 -11.71 8.84
C ALA A 72 -16.45 -12.78 9.91
N SER A 73 -16.89 -13.97 9.48
CA SER A 73 -16.99 -15.13 10.37
C SER A 73 -15.64 -15.53 10.94
N ASP A 74 -14.55 -15.17 10.25
CA ASP A 74 -13.16 -15.34 10.70
C ASP A 74 -12.29 -14.15 10.24
N PRO A 75 -11.98 -13.20 11.13
CA PRO A 75 -11.11 -12.06 10.86
C PRO A 75 -9.65 -12.44 10.51
N ILE A 76 -9.16 -13.58 10.99
CA ILE A 76 -7.81 -14.06 10.70
C ILE A 76 -7.76 -14.55 9.26
N TYR A 77 -8.74 -15.36 8.85
CA TYR A 77 -8.83 -15.83 7.47
C TYR A 77 -8.96 -14.69 6.46
N ALA A 78 -9.75 -13.64 6.78
CA ALA A 78 -9.84 -12.44 5.96
C ALA A 78 -8.46 -11.78 5.75
N LEU A 79 -7.65 -11.68 6.81
CA LEU A 79 -6.29 -11.17 6.73
C LEU A 79 -5.37 -12.08 5.89
N GLU A 80 -5.41 -13.39 6.08
CA GLU A 80 -4.62 -14.35 5.31
C GLU A 80 -4.92 -14.25 3.80
N LYS A 81 -6.20 -14.19 3.45
CA LYS A 81 -6.67 -14.01 2.07
C LYS A 81 -6.16 -12.70 1.49
N ALA A 82 -6.18 -11.62 2.27
CA ALA A 82 -5.64 -10.33 1.85
C ALA A 82 -4.13 -10.40 1.57
N VAL A 83 -3.36 -11.01 2.48
CA VAL A 83 -1.90 -11.15 2.33
C VAL A 83 -1.56 -11.98 1.09
N LYS A 84 -2.24 -13.11 0.85
CA LYS A 84 -2.07 -13.93 -0.37
C LYS A 84 -2.35 -13.13 -1.64
N ARG A 85 -3.39 -12.29 -1.62
CA ARG A 85 -3.73 -11.44 -2.78
C ARG A 85 -2.70 -10.33 -3.00
N ILE A 86 -2.20 -9.70 -1.92
CA ILE A 86 -1.16 -8.67 -1.99
C ILE A 86 0.16 -9.25 -2.52
N THR A 87 0.57 -10.44 -2.08
CA THR A 87 1.79 -11.08 -2.58
C THR A 87 1.67 -11.47 -4.05
N THR A 88 0.51 -11.96 -4.47
CA THR A 88 0.22 -12.23 -5.88
C THR A 88 0.21 -10.94 -6.71
N ALA A 89 -0.40 -9.87 -6.22
CA ALA A 89 -0.43 -8.58 -6.90
C ALA A 89 0.98 -7.99 -7.06
N ARG A 90 1.88 -8.22 -6.09
CA ARG A 90 3.29 -7.81 -6.19
C ARG A 90 4.07 -8.56 -7.27
N SER A 91 3.70 -9.80 -7.59
CA SER A 91 4.36 -10.57 -8.66
C SER A 91 3.84 -10.27 -10.07
N MET A 92 2.71 -9.55 -10.18
CA MET A 92 2.18 -9.08 -11.47
C MET A 92 3.09 -7.99 -12.05
N ARG A 93 3.91 -8.35 -13.02
CA ARG A 93 4.71 -7.42 -13.83
C ARG A 93 3.93 -6.89 -15.01
#